data_AF-A0A1E4SZV0-F1
#
_entry.id   AF-A0A1E4SZV0-F1
#
_cell.length_a   1.000
_cell.length_b   1.000
_cell.length_c   1.000
_cell.angle_alpha   90.00
_cell.angle_beta   90.00
_cell.angle_gamma   90.00
#
_symmetry.space_group_name_H-M   'P 1'
#
loop_
_entity.id
_entity.type
_entity.pdbx_description
1 polymer ?
#
loop_
_entity_poly.entity_id
_entity_poly.type
_entity_poly.pdbx_seq_one_letter_code
_entity_poly.pdbx_strand_id
1 'polypeptide(L)'
;MGRFETAEFLKQVSGLLEKNEGKSSIYITQKRLSYTGSDSPIPVVTESSSFTLPKGESSTILKSEEDTGSYPLLIRVTDGNKDKKKKVKLSTVVDSDKLETFWNDYANALKNGFIGLKKKGKKKGKKSKVSKK
;
A
#
# COMPACT_ATOMS: atom_id res chain seq x y z
N MET A 1 -11.14 -4.90 -15.13
CA MET A 1 -10.06 -4.08 -14.52
C MET A 1 -8.78 -4.70 -15.01
N GLY A 2 -8.02 -3.99 -15.85
CA GLY A 2 -6.81 -4.54 -16.48
C GLY A 2 -5.64 -4.59 -15.49
N ARG A 3 -4.80 -5.62 -15.62
CA ARG A 3 -3.46 -5.61 -15.02
C ARG A 3 -2.53 -4.92 -16.01
N PHE A 4 -1.79 -3.94 -15.51
CA PHE A 4 -0.78 -3.23 -16.28
C PHE A 4 0.60 -3.73 -15.88
N GLU A 5 1.56 -3.61 -16.80
CA GLU A 5 2.96 -3.73 -16.46
C GLU A 5 3.35 -2.60 -15.49
N THR A 6 4.35 -2.83 -14.65
CA THR A 6 4.78 -1.90 -13.61
C THR A 6 5.12 -0.51 -14.17
N ALA A 7 5.84 -0.44 -15.29
CA ALA A 7 6.24 0.83 -15.91
C ALA A 7 5.03 1.61 -16.45
N GLU A 8 4.09 0.94 -17.13
CA GLU A 8 2.86 1.57 -17.62
C GLU A 8 1.94 2.01 -16.48
N PHE A 9 1.83 1.18 -15.44
CA PHE A 9 1.06 1.48 -14.25
C PHE A 9 1.53 2.78 -13.60
N LEU A 10 2.84 2.96 -13.40
CA LEU A 10 3.38 4.18 -12.78
C LEU A 10 3.16 5.42 -13.64
N LYS A 11 3.27 5.32 -14.98
CA LYS A 11 2.94 6.43 -15.89
C LYS A 11 1.46 6.83 -15.83
N GLN A 12 0.56 5.86 -15.75
CA GLN A 12 -0.86 6.15 -15.62
C GLN A 12 -1.19 6.74 -14.24
N VAL A 13 -0.53 6.27 -13.19
CA VAL A 13 -0.66 6.83 -11.84
C VAL A 13 -0.18 8.28 -11.82
N SER A 14 1.00 8.60 -12.36
CA SER A 14 1.50 9.98 -12.39
C SER A 14 0.55 10.91 -13.14
N GLY A 15 0.09 10.50 -14.34
CA GLY A 15 -0.88 11.28 -15.11
C GLY A 15 -2.24 11.44 -14.41
N LEU A 16 -2.64 10.47 -13.58
CA LEU A 16 -3.86 10.57 -12.77
C LEU A 16 -3.70 11.55 -11.59
N LEU A 17 -2.54 11.54 -10.93
CA LEU A 17 -2.24 12.48 -9.84
C LEU A 17 -2.12 13.92 -10.36
N GLU A 18 -1.44 14.12 -11.49
CA GLU A 18 -1.31 15.43 -12.15
C GLU A 18 -2.68 16.00 -12.53
N LYS A 19 -3.55 15.20 -13.15
CA LYS A 19 -4.92 15.63 -13.50
C LYS A 19 -5.78 15.99 -12.29
N ASN A 20 -5.51 15.38 -11.14
CA ASN A 20 -6.28 15.64 -9.92
C ASN A 20 -5.89 16.98 -9.27
N GLU A 21 -4.61 17.37 -9.33
CA GLU A 21 -4.09 18.60 -8.72
C GLU A 21 -4.45 18.75 -7.22
N GLY A 22 -4.64 17.62 -6.52
CA GLY A 22 -5.01 17.59 -5.11
C GLY A 22 -6.46 18.00 -4.79
N LYS A 23 -7.38 18.00 -5.77
CA LYS A 23 -8.78 18.42 -5.60
C LYS A 23 -9.70 17.30 -5.08
N SER A 24 -9.42 16.05 -5.44
CA SER A 24 -10.22 14.87 -5.12
C SER A 24 -9.39 13.76 -4.49
N SER A 25 -10.07 12.77 -3.91
CA SER A 25 -9.42 11.64 -3.26
C SER A 25 -8.99 10.58 -4.28
N ILE A 26 -7.74 10.12 -4.17
CA ILE A 26 -7.23 8.94 -4.87
C ILE A 26 -7.02 7.85 -3.83
N TYR A 27 -7.60 6.68 -4.08
CA TYR A 27 -7.48 5.53 -3.20
C TYR A 27 -6.42 4.59 -3.75
N ILE A 28 -5.42 4.31 -2.93
CA ILE A 28 -4.38 3.32 -3.22
C ILE A 28 -4.48 2.20 -2.19
N THR A 29 -4.50 0.95 -2.66
CA THR A 29 -4.51 -0.23 -1.79
C THR A 29 -3.38 -1.16 -2.19
N GLN A 30 -2.68 -1.68 -1.19
CA GLN A 30 -1.61 -2.66 -1.36
C GLN A 30 -1.99 -3.90 -0.54
N LYS A 31 -1.99 -5.07 -1.18
CA LYS A 31 -2.27 -6.35 -0.53
C LYS A 31 -1.30 -7.42 -1.02
N ARG A 32 -0.95 -8.37 -0.17
CA ARG A 32 -0.28 -9.61 -0.59
C ARG A 32 -1.19 -10.35 -1.56
N LEU A 33 -0.67 -10.75 -2.71
CA LEU A 33 -1.39 -11.56 -3.68
C LEU A 33 -1.23 -13.03 -3.28
N SER A 34 -2.17 -13.55 -2.49
CA SER A 34 -2.19 -14.94 -2.04
C SER A 34 -3.11 -15.85 -2.88
N TYR A 35 -3.49 -15.42 -4.09
CA TYR A 35 -4.37 -16.19 -4.96
C TYR A 35 -3.55 -17.06 -5.91
N THR A 36 -2.98 -18.14 -5.40
CA THR A 36 -2.61 -19.28 -6.25
C THR A 36 -3.94 -19.89 -6.70
N GLY A 37 -4.22 -19.84 -8.00
CA GLY A 37 -5.50 -20.27 -8.59
C GLY A 37 -5.75 -21.78 -8.59
N SER A 38 -5.39 -22.47 -7.51
CA SER A 38 -6.03 -23.72 -7.17
C SER A 38 -7.15 -23.41 -6.20
N ASP A 39 -8.25 -24.12 -6.35
CA ASP A 39 -9.27 -24.38 -5.35
C ASP A 39 -8.62 -25.10 -4.15
N SER A 40 -7.58 -24.51 -3.55
CA SER A 40 -7.00 -25.01 -2.32
C SER A 40 -8.07 -24.74 -1.28
N PRO A 41 -8.69 -25.78 -0.71
CA PRO A 41 -9.65 -25.56 0.34
C PRO A 41 -8.91 -24.74 1.39
N ILE A 42 -9.52 -23.62 1.78
CA ILE A 42 -9.29 -23.06 3.10
C ILE A 42 -9.25 -24.29 4.00
N PRO A 43 -8.16 -24.58 4.74
CA PRO A 43 -8.17 -25.72 5.63
C PRO A 43 -9.37 -25.49 6.54
N VAL A 44 -10.43 -26.23 6.29
CA VAL A 44 -11.56 -26.36 7.20
C VAL A 44 -10.86 -26.84 8.43
N VAL A 45 -10.85 -25.98 9.45
CA VAL A 45 -10.47 -26.37 10.79
C VAL A 45 -11.47 -27.46 11.14
N THR A 46 -11.13 -28.71 10.84
CA THR A 46 -11.92 -29.86 11.25
C THR A 46 -11.98 -29.74 12.75
N GLU A 47 -13.19 -29.54 13.27
CA GLU A 47 -13.53 -29.41 14.68
C GLU A 47 -13.11 -30.66 15.44
N SER A 48 -11.81 -30.82 15.68
CA SER A 48 -11.21 -31.96 16.37
C SER A 48 -9.91 -31.56 17.05
N SER A 49 -9.87 -30.36 17.61
CA SER A 49 -9.02 -30.07 18.75
C SER A 49 -9.90 -29.42 19.80
N SER A 50 -10.43 -30.28 20.68
CA SER A 50 -11.18 -29.92 21.87
C SER A 50 -10.60 -28.67 22.52
N PHE A 51 -11.38 -27.59 22.52
CA PHE A 51 -11.11 -26.43 23.35
C PHE A 51 -11.38 -26.82 24.81
N THR A 52 -10.43 -27.51 25.42
CA THR A 52 -10.31 -27.56 26.87
C THR A 52 -9.16 -26.63 27.23
N LEU A 53 -9.52 -25.41 27.63
CA LEU A 53 -8.60 -24.47 28.28
C LEU A 53 -8.09 -25.10 29.58
N PRO A 54 -6.79 -25.39 29.75
CA PRO A 54 -6.24 -25.52 31.09
C PRO A 54 -6.11 -24.09 31.64
N LYS A 55 -6.80 -23.85 32.76
CA LYS A 55 -6.70 -22.59 33.46
C LYS A 55 -5.34 -22.52 34.14
N GLY A 56 -4.47 -21.71 33.56
CA GLY A 56 -3.17 -21.34 34.13
C GLY A 56 -2.03 -22.14 33.53
N GLU A 57 -1.36 -21.58 32.54
CA GLU A 57 0.11 -21.44 32.47
C GLU A 57 0.52 -20.80 31.13
N SER A 58 1.45 -19.86 31.25
CA SER A 58 2.26 -19.14 30.25
C SER A 58 1.87 -19.20 28.76
N SER A 59 1.68 -18.01 28.17
CA SER A 59 1.51 -17.74 26.74
C SER A 59 2.40 -18.62 25.86
N THR A 60 1.81 -19.68 25.31
CA THR A 60 2.44 -20.53 24.32
C THR A 60 2.49 -19.74 23.01
N ILE A 61 3.70 -19.32 22.67
CA ILE A 61 4.08 -18.71 21.41
C ILE A 61 3.50 -19.58 20.28
N LEU A 62 2.57 -19.03 19.51
CA LEU A 62 2.13 -19.60 18.25
C LEU A 62 3.36 -19.75 17.37
N LYS A 63 3.86 -20.97 17.25
CA LYS A 63 4.97 -21.32 16.37
C LYS A 63 4.41 -21.27 14.94
N SER A 64 4.44 -20.09 14.32
CA SER A 64 4.18 -19.96 12.89
C SER A 64 5.30 -20.70 12.17
N GLU A 65 4.97 -21.71 11.38
CA GLU A 65 5.88 -22.23 10.36
C GLU A 65 6.41 -21.03 9.57
N GLU A 66 7.74 -20.95 9.39
CA GLU A 66 8.34 -19.84 8.66
C GLU A 66 7.83 -19.89 7.22
N ASP A 67 6.92 -18.98 6.90
CA ASP A 67 6.27 -18.84 5.60
C ASP A 67 7.32 -18.33 4.60
N THR A 68 8.23 -19.21 4.18
CA THR A 68 9.40 -18.91 3.31
C THR A 68 9.02 -18.57 1.87
N GLY A 69 7.73 -18.51 1.54
CA GLY A 69 7.27 -18.24 0.18
C GLY A 69 7.59 -16.81 -0.26
N SER A 70 7.96 -16.66 -1.53
CA SER A 70 7.93 -15.34 -2.19
C SER A 70 6.48 -15.01 -2.50
N TYR A 71 6.02 -13.85 -2.02
CA TYR A 71 4.65 -13.41 -2.26
C TYR A 71 4.64 -12.10 -3.04
N PRO A 72 4.08 -12.11 -4.26
CA PRO A 72 3.93 -10.89 -5.02
C PRO A 72 2.92 -9.95 -4.36
N LEU A 73 3.07 -8.65 -4.59
CA LEU A 73 2.18 -7.62 -4.11
C LEU A 73 1.20 -7.20 -5.19
N LEU A 74 -0.07 -7.10 -4.83
CA LEU A 74 -1.12 -6.51 -5.65
C LEU A 74 -1.37 -5.07 -5.20
N ILE A 75 -1.12 -4.14 -6.12
CA ILE A 75 -1.36 -2.71 -5.91
C ILE A 75 -2.50 -2.27 -6.81
N ARG A 76 -3.44 -1.51 -6.25
CA ARG A 76 -4.61 -0.97 -6.95
C ARG A 76 -4.77 0.51 -6.69
N VAL A 77 -5.13 1.26 -7.72
CA VAL A 77 -5.35 2.70 -7.66
C VAL A 77 -6.71 3.03 -8.28
N THR A 78 -7.47 3.92 -7.63
CA THR A 78 -8.73 4.43 -8.17
C THR A 78 -9.01 5.87 -7.75
N ASP A 79 -9.64 6.62 -8.65
CA ASP A 79 -10.11 8.00 -8.46
C ASP A 79 -11.40 8.09 -7.61
N GLY A 80 -11.97 6.96 -7.18
CA GLY A 80 -13.15 6.94 -6.33
C GLY A 80 -14.43 7.46 -6.99
N ASN A 81 -14.45 7.67 -8.31
CA ASN A 81 -15.59 8.25 -9.01
C ASN A 81 -16.86 7.37 -8.82
N LYS A 82 -18.02 8.03 -8.66
CA LYS A 82 -19.33 7.37 -8.51
C LYS A 82 -19.76 6.69 -9.80
N ASP A 83 -19.44 7.29 -10.95
CA ASP A 83 -19.77 6.77 -12.27
C ASP A 83 -18.82 5.62 -12.65
N LYS A 84 -19.30 4.37 -12.63
CA LYS A 84 -18.48 3.18 -12.97
C LYS A 84 -17.81 3.24 -14.34
N LYS A 85 -18.42 3.92 -15.32
CA LYS A 85 -17.90 4.06 -16.69
C LYS A 85 -16.72 5.05 -16.79
N LYS A 86 -16.72 6.08 -15.94
CA LYS A 86 -15.67 7.12 -15.90
C LYS A 86 -14.60 6.84 -14.85
N LYS A 87 -14.90 5.94 -13.90
CA LYS A 87 -14.02 5.55 -12.80
C LYS A 87 -12.75 4.91 -13.31
N VAL A 88 -11.63 5.56 -13.04
CA VAL A 88 -10.31 5.00 -13.35
C VAL A 88 -9.97 3.92 -12.31
N LYS A 89 -9.55 2.75 -12.79
CA LYS A 89 -9.18 1.59 -12.00
C LYS A 89 -7.91 0.95 -12.56
N LEU A 90 -6.81 1.15 -11.86
CA LEU A 90 -5.50 0.64 -12.25
C LEU A 90 -5.08 -0.46 -11.29
N SER A 91 -4.37 -1.48 -11.81
CA SER A 91 -3.77 -2.51 -10.96
C SER A 91 -2.48 -3.04 -11.55
N THR A 92 -1.52 -3.35 -10.69
CA THR A 92 -0.26 -4.01 -11.04
C THR A 92 0.03 -5.12 -10.03
N VAL A 93 0.72 -6.16 -10.48
CA VAL A 93 1.34 -7.17 -9.63
C VAL A 93 2.84 -6.90 -9.62
N VAL A 94 3.46 -6.94 -8.45
CA VAL A 94 4.89 -6.70 -8.27
C VAL A 94 5.50 -7.90 -7.58
N ASP A 95 6.45 -8.55 -8.25
CA ASP A 95 7.18 -9.68 -7.70
C ASP A 95 8.15 -9.24 -6.60
N SER A 96 8.54 -10.15 -5.71
CA SER A 96 9.47 -9.84 -4.62
C SER A 96 10.83 -9.35 -5.13
N ASP A 97 11.30 -9.87 -6.27
CA ASP A 97 12.62 -9.54 -6.84
C ASP A 97 12.72 -8.09 -7.35
N LYS A 98 11.60 -7.54 -7.85
CA LYS A 98 11.55 -6.18 -8.44
C LYS A 98 11.02 -5.14 -7.47
N LEU A 99 10.88 -5.51 -6.20
CA LEU A 99 10.21 -4.70 -5.20
C LEU A 99 11.00 -3.42 -4.88
N GLU A 100 12.32 -3.53 -4.77
CA GLU A 100 13.18 -2.39 -4.44
C GLU A 100 13.19 -1.33 -5.55
N THR A 101 13.34 -1.76 -6.81
CA THR A 101 13.23 -0.87 -7.98
C THR A 101 11.85 -0.22 -8.05
N PHE A 102 10.80 -1.00 -7.82
CA PHE A 102 9.42 -0.50 -7.81
C PHE A 102 9.22 0.59 -6.74
N TRP A 103 9.74 0.39 -5.52
CA TRP A 103 9.57 1.36 -4.43
C TRP A 103 10.20 2.71 -4.72
N ASN A 104 11.38 2.72 -5.35
CA ASN A 104 12.06 3.95 -5.72
C ASN A 104 11.23 4.75 -6.74
N ASP A 105 10.77 4.11 -7.81
CA ASP A 105 9.97 4.76 -8.85
C ASP A 105 8.59 5.16 -8.34
N TYR A 106 7.94 4.30 -7.56
CA TYR A 106 6.65 4.56 -6.94
C TYR A 106 6.72 5.74 -5.97
N ALA A 107 7.73 5.80 -5.09
CA ALA A 107 7.90 6.91 -4.17
C ALA A 107 8.15 8.23 -4.91
N ASN A 108 8.93 8.21 -6.00
CA ASN A 108 9.16 9.38 -6.83
C ASN A 108 7.87 9.85 -7.51
N ALA A 109 7.08 8.93 -8.07
CA ALA A 109 5.79 9.24 -8.68
C ALA A 109 4.81 9.89 -7.67
N LEU A 110 4.73 9.36 -6.44
CA LEU A 110 3.87 9.93 -5.40
C LEU A 110 4.34 11.29 -4.92
N LYS A 111 5.63 11.47 -4.67
CA LYS A 111 6.21 12.75 -4.22
C LYS A 111 5.92 13.86 -5.23
N ASN A 112 6.04 13.56 -6.52
CA ASN A 112 5.79 14.52 -7.60
C ASN A 112 4.29 14.76 -7.81
N GLY A 113 3.46 13.75 -7.62
CA GLY A 113 2.02 13.86 -7.85
C GLY A 113 1.21 14.46 -6.69
N PHE A 114 1.71 14.43 -5.44
CA PHE A 114 1.02 15.00 -4.28
C PHE A 114 1.27 16.51 -4.11
N ILE A 115 0.85 17.27 -5.12
CA ILE A 115 0.91 18.73 -5.17
C ILE A 115 -0.35 19.36 -4.56
N GLY A 116 -0.35 19.62 -3.26
CA GLY A 116 -1.51 20.25 -2.60
C GLY A 116 -1.41 20.36 -1.08
N LEU A 117 -0.37 19.78 -0.49
CA LEU A 117 -0.15 19.79 0.94
C LEU A 117 0.43 21.15 1.40
N LYS A 118 -0.12 21.69 2.48
CA LYS A 118 0.42 22.90 3.12
C LYS A 118 1.84 22.61 3.61
N LYS A 119 2.79 23.47 3.23
CA LYS A 119 4.17 23.39 3.73
C LYS A 119 4.18 23.51 5.26
N LYS A 120 4.98 22.67 5.92
CA LYS A 120 5.20 22.75 7.37
C LYS A 120 5.69 24.16 7.72
N GLY A 121 4.93 24.86 8.57
CA GLY A 121 5.33 26.18 9.05
C GLY A 121 6.64 26.06 9.83
N LYS A 122 7.71 26.70 9.36
CA LYS A 122 8.92 26.86 10.17
C LYS A 122 8.64 27.97 11.18
N LYS A 123 8.61 27.65 12.47
CA LYS A 123 8.53 28.64 13.55
C LYS A 123 9.71 29.60 13.33
N LYS A 124 9.43 30.87 13.00
CA LYS A 124 10.47 31.89 12.92
C LYS A 124 11.16 31.91 14.28
N GLY A 125 12.41 31.47 14.36
CA GLY A 125 13.24 31.69 15.53
C GLY A 125 13.20 33.20 15.83
N LYS A 126 12.93 33.57 17.08
CA LYS A 126 13.10 34.96 17.52
C LYS A 126 14.54 35.33 17.15
N LYS A 127 14.73 36.20 16.15
CA LYS A 127 16.00 36.93 16.02
C LYS A 127 16.12 37.72 17.30
N SER A 128 16.92 37.25 18.25
CA SER A 128 17.38 38.09 19.35
C SER A 128 18.04 39.29 18.69
N LYS A 129 17.43 40.46 18.87
CA LYS A 129 18.11 41.73 18.59
C LYS A 129 19.29 41.76 19.56
N VAL A 130 20.47 41.38 19.11
CA VAL A 130 21.70 41.71 19.83
C VAL A 130 21.80 43.23 19.76
N SER A 131 21.45 43.90 20.86
CA SER A 131 21.73 45.32 21.05
C SER A 131 23.25 45.48 21.03
N LYS A 132 23.77 46.22 20.04
CA LYS A 132 25.16 46.67 20.02
C LYS A 132 25.43 47.47 21.30
N LYS A 133 26.48 47.10 22.02
CA LYS A 133 27.08 47.88 23.11
C LYS A 133 28.31 48.59 22.56
#